data_AF-A0A5C5ZT33-F1
#
_entry.id   AF-A0A5C5ZT33-F1
#
_cell.length_a   1.000
_cell.length_b   1.000
_cell.length_c   1.000
_cell.angle_alpha   90.00
_cell.angle_beta   90.00
_cell.angle_gamma   90.00
#
_symmetry.space_group_name_H-M   'P 1'
#
loop_
_entity.id
_entity.type
_entity.pdbx_description
1 polymer ?
#
loop_
_entity_poly.entity_id
_entity_poly.type
_entity_poly.pdbx_seq_one_letter_code
_entity_poly.pdbx_strand_id
1 'polypeptide(L)'
;MYAVAPHLIELSSQVNNSMQLALLSHAGVVYAFAEREGYAECLDEIEDDFREAATIGASRLSPLLANTGNFEDFQWGVAGLAGFLGHDKFARLLGNLDYYEEEFHYVLLDHTIPVEP
;
A
#
# COMPACT_ATOMS: atom_id res chain seq x y z
N MET A 1 -1.33 7.98 12.03
CA MET A 1 -1.46 7.20 10.77
C MET A 1 -2.59 6.18 10.87
N TYR A 2 -2.68 5.44 11.98
CA TYR A 2 -3.76 4.48 12.26
C TYR A 2 -5.18 4.98 11.98
N ALA A 3 -5.55 6.19 12.41
CA ALA A 3 -6.89 6.73 12.15
C ALA A 3 -7.16 7.05 10.67
N VAL A 4 -6.14 7.29 9.85
CA VAL A 4 -6.30 7.75 8.46
C VAL A 4 -6.68 6.60 7.54
N ALA A 5 -6.05 5.42 7.68
CA ALA A 5 -6.27 4.31 6.75
C ALA A 5 -7.72 3.78 6.75
N PRO A 6 -8.40 3.58 7.91
CA PRO A 6 -9.81 3.21 7.94
C PRO A 6 -10.72 4.25 7.26
N HIS A 7 -10.44 5.55 7.42
CA HIS A 7 -11.20 6.60 6.73
C HIS A 7 -11.02 6.58 5.22
N LEU A 8 -9.80 6.30 4.73
CA LEU A 8 -9.55 6.14 3.29
C LEU A 8 -10.30 4.94 2.71
N ILE A 9 -10.36 3.83 3.45
CA ILE A 9 -11.13 2.63 3.05
C ILE A 9 -12.62 2.92 3.00
N GLU A 10 -13.15 3.69 3.95
CA GLU A 10 -14.55 4.06 3.95
C GLU A 10 -14.89 5.00 2.78
N LEU A 11 -14.06 6.03 2.57
CA LEU A 11 -14.21 6.98 1.46
C LEU A 11 -14.13 6.29 0.09
N SER A 12 -13.35 5.22 -0.04
CA SER A 12 -13.18 4.49 -1.30
C SER A 12 -14.51 3.97 -1.87
N SER A 13 -15.52 3.75 -1.02
CA SER A 13 -16.83 3.24 -1.44
C SER A 13 -17.70 4.28 -2.18
N GLN A 14 -17.31 5.56 -2.11
CA GLN A 14 -18.12 6.70 -2.59
C GLN A 14 -17.54 7.34 -3.85
N VAL A 15 -16.51 6.73 -4.46
CA VAL A 15 -15.76 7.29 -5.57
C VAL A 15 -15.73 6.32 -6.76
N ASN A 16 -15.24 6.78 -7.91
CA ASN A 16 -15.04 5.93 -9.09
C ASN A 16 -13.86 4.95 -8.90
N ASN A 17 -13.76 3.93 -9.76
CA ASN A 17 -12.75 2.87 -9.64
C ASN A 17 -11.30 3.37 -9.60
N SER A 18 -10.95 4.42 -10.36
CA SER A 18 -9.58 4.96 -10.37
C SER A 18 -9.23 5.61 -9.04
N MET A 19 -10.13 6.44 -8.51
CA MET A 19 -9.95 7.05 -7.19
C MET A 19 -10.04 6.00 -6.07
N GLN A 20 -10.91 5.00 -6.23
CA GLN A 20 -11.03 3.89 -5.29
C GLN A 20 -9.72 3.10 -5.20
N LEU A 21 -9.10 2.78 -6.34
CA LEU A 21 -7.79 2.15 -6.40
C LEU A 21 -6.76 3.01 -5.66
N ALA A 22 -6.65 4.30 -5.98
CA ALA A 22 -5.68 5.19 -5.35
C ALA A 22 -5.85 5.28 -3.82
N LEU A 23 -7.08 5.42 -3.33
CA LEU A 23 -7.39 5.51 -1.89
C LEU A 23 -7.05 4.20 -1.16
N LEU A 24 -7.41 3.05 -1.75
CA LEU A 24 -7.13 1.73 -1.16
C LEU A 24 -5.65 1.38 -1.20
N SER A 25 -4.94 1.69 -2.30
CA SER A 25 -3.49 1.52 -2.39
C SER A 25 -2.79 2.36 -1.32
N HIS A 26 -3.17 3.63 -1.16
CA HIS A 26 -2.62 4.50 -0.12
C HIS A 26 -2.92 3.95 1.28
N ALA A 27 -4.17 3.57 1.57
CA ALA A 27 -4.52 2.98 2.84
C ALA A 27 -3.64 1.77 3.16
N GLY A 28 -3.48 0.84 2.22
CA GLY A 28 -2.64 -0.34 2.39
C GLY A 28 -1.16 -0.01 2.62
N VAL A 29 -0.63 1.01 1.94
CA VAL A 29 0.73 1.52 2.23
C VAL A 29 0.80 2.06 3.65
N VAL A 30 -0.21 2.78 4.16
CA VAL A 30 -0.21 3.22 5.58
C VAL A 30 -0.12 2.02 6.52
N TYR A 31 -0.83 0.91 6.27
CA TYR A 31 -0.68 -0.33 7.05
C TYR A 31 0.77 -0.83 7.05
N ALA A 32 1.42 -0.88 5.89
CA ALA A 32 2.81 -1.34 5.78
C ALA A 32 3.84 -0.47 6.53
N PHE A 33 3.51 0.78 6.81
CA PHE A 33 4.39 1.71 7.53
C PHE A 33 3.98 1.91 8.99
N ALA A 34 2.80 1.44 9.40
CA ALA A 34 2.26 1.66 10.73
C ALA A 34 3.13 1.03 11.84
N GLU A 35 3.61 -0.20 11.64
CA GLU A 35 4.40 -0.97 12.62
C GLU A 35 5.93 -0.77 12.51
N ARG A 36 6.39 0.30 11.84
CA ARG A 36 7.83 0.56 11.71
C ARG A 36 8.38 1.16 13.01
N GLU A 37 9.58 0.72 13.41
CA GLU A 37 10.34 1.36 14.50
C GLU A 37 10.42 2.89 14.30
N GLY A 38 10.00 3.64 15.32
CA GLY A 38 9.94 5.11 15.30
C GLY A 38 8.57 5.71 14.97
N TYR A 39 7.56 4.90 14.68
CA TYR A 39 6.16 5.35 14.52
C TYR A 39 5.42 5.24 15.85
N ALA A 40 4.41 6.11 16.05
CA ALA A 40 3.61 6.11 17.27
C ALA A 40 2.85 4.79 17.42
N GLU A 41 2.85 4.18 18.60
CA GLU A 41 2.09 2.96 18.89
C GLU A 41 0.59 3.16 18.59
N CYS A 42 -0.04 2.10 18.11
CA CYS A 42 -1.50 2.05 18.01
C CYS A 42 -2.09 2.08 19.43
N LEU A 43 -3.16 2.83 19.64
CA LEU A 43 -3.90 2.77 20.90
C LEU A 43 -4.67 1.44 20.94
N ASP A 44 -4.60 0.71 22.05
CA ASP A 44 -5.28 -0.58 22.24
C ASP A 44 -6.77 -0.53 21.84
N GLU A 45 -7.42 0.61 22.10
CA GLU A 45 -8.84 0.87 21.85
C GLU A 45 -9.25 0.84 20.38
N ILE A 46 -8.30 1.05 19.46
CA ILE A 46 -8.56 1.12 18.01
C ILE A 46 -7.83 0.02 17.22
N GLU A 47 -7.08 -0.85 17.90
CA GLU A 47 -6.24 -1.86 17.24
C GLU A 47 -7.09 -2.91 16.50
N ASP A 48 -8.16 -3.40 17.13
CA ASP A 48 -9.07 -4.37 16.53
C ASP A 48 -9.78 -3.78 15.31
N ASP A 49 -10.32 -2.56 15.44
CA ASP A 49 -10.95 -1.83 14.32
C ASP A 49 -9.97 -1.61 13.16
N PHE A 50 -8.71 -1.29 13.49
CA PHE A 50 -7.65 -1.13 12.50
C PHE A 50 -7.36 -2.45 11.78
N ARG A 51 -7.24 -3.56 12.51
CA ARG A 51 -7.01 -4.89 11.90
C ARG A 51 -8.20 -5.36 11.06
N GLU A 52 -9.43 -5.13 11.51
CA GLU A 52 -10.65 -5.46 10.76
C GLU A 52 -10.71 -4.66 9.45
N ALA A 53 -10.44 -3.35 9.52
CA ALA A 53 -10.40 -2.49 8.35
C ALA A 53 -9.38 -2.96 7.31
N ALA A 54 -8.24 -3.55 7.73
CA ALA A 54 -7.26 -4.12 6.79
C ALA A 54 -7.88 -5.21 5.89
N THR A 55 -8.68 -6.10 6.48
CA THR A 55 -9.36 -7.18 5.76
C THR A 55 -10.37 -6.61 4.75
N ILE A 56 -11.11 -5.58 5.16
CA ILE A 56 -12.04 -4.85 4.28
C ILE A 56 -11.27 -4.23 3.11
N GLY A 57 -10.18 -3.52 3.40
CA GLY A 57 -9.31 -2.89 2.41
C GLY A 57 -8.77 -3.88 1.38
N ALA A 58 -8.22 -5.02 1.84
CA ALA A 58 -7.71 -6.08 0.97
C ALA A 58 -8.79 -6.65 0.04
N SER A 59 -9.98 -6.94 0.59
CA SER A 59 -11.09 -7.50 -0.19
C SER A 59 -11.60 -6.54 -1.28
N ARG A 60 -11.55 -5.23 -1.03
CA ARG A 60 -11.96 -4.19 -1.98
C ARG A 60 -10.87 -3.88 -3.01
N LEU A 61 -9.60 -3.95 -2.63
CA LEU A 61 -8.47 -3.62 -3.51
C LEU A 61 -8.19 -4.73 -4.53
N SER A 62 -8.21 -5.99 -4.10
CA SER A 62 -7.84 -7.14 -4.94
C SER A 62 -8.57 -7.18 -6.31
N PRO A 63 -9.90 -6.97 -6.40
CA PRO A 63 -10.61 -6.95 -7.69
C PRO A 63 -10.21 -5.80 -8.63
N LEU A 64 -9.69 -4.69 -8.09
CA LEU A 64 -9.31 -3.52 -8.88
C LEU A 64 -7.98 -3.73 -9.59
N LEU A 65 -7.08 -4.56 -9.03
CA LEU A 65 -5.75 -4.84 -9.59
C LEU A 65 -5.81 -5.47 -10.98
N ALA A 66 -6.83 -6.29 -11.25
CA ALA A 66 -7.00 -6.93 -12.55
C ALA A 66 -7.32 -5.93 -13.68
N ASN A 67 -7.71 -4.70 -13.34
CA ASN A 67 -8.18 -3.68 -14.28
C ASN A 67 -7.27 -2.45 -14.33
N THR A 68 -6.06 -2.52 -13.76
CA THR A 68 -5.10 -1.41 -13.77
C THR A 68 -4.60 -1.15 -15.19
N GLY A 69 -4.62 0.11 -15.62
CA GLY A 69 -4.25 0.50 -16.99
C GLY A 69 -2.76 0.73 -17.22
N ASN A 70 -1.95 0.78 -16.15
CA ASN A 70 -0.51 1.02 -16.21
C ASN A 70 0.22 0.28 -15.07
N PHE A 71 1.54 0.18 -15.19
CA PHE A 71 2.39 -0.52 -14.24
C PHE A 71 2.45 0.16 -12.87
N GLU A 72 2.47 1.50 -12.82
CA GLU A 72 2.58 2.26 -11.57
C GLU A 72 1.36 2.02 -10.67
N ASP A 73 0.15 2.11 -11.23
CA ASP A 73 -1.11 1.80 -10.54
C ASP A 73 -1.13 0.35 -10.03
N PHE A 74 -0.65 -0.59 -10.84
CA PHE A 74 -0.53 -2.00 -10.45
C PHE A 74 0.47 -2.18 -9.31
N GLN A 75 1.65 -1.58 -9.41
CA GLN A 75 2.71 -1.64 -8.40
C GLN A 75 2.23 -1.08 -7.06
N TRP A 76 1.64 0.11 -7.05
CA TRP A 76 1.07 0.71 -5.84
C TRP A 76 -0.09 -0.10 -5.29
N GLY A 77 -0.92 -0.66 -6.16
CA GLY A 77 -1.99 -1.58 -5.77
C GLY A 77 -1.47 -2.85 -5.09
N VAL A 78 -0.42 -3.48 -5.63
CA VAL A 78 0.22 -4.65 -5.04
C VAL A 78 0.90 -4.29 -3.72
N ALA A 79 1.57 -3.13 -3.65
CA ALA A 79 2.17 -2.62 -2.41
C ALA A 79 1.10 -2.41 -1.33
N GLY A 80 -0.02 -1.79 -1.67
CA GLY A 80 -1.16 -1.59 -0.77
C GLY A 80 -1.76 -2.91 -0.30
N LEU A 81 -1.98 -3.86 -1.21
CA LEU A 81 -2.50 -5.18 -0.87
C LEU A 81 -1.54 -5.93 0.06
N ALA A 82 -0.24 -5.88 -0.21
CA ALA A 82 0.77 -6.47 0.66
C ALA A 82 0.75 -5.85 2.06
N GLY A 83 0.54 -4.53 2.18
CA GLY A 83 0.41 -3.86 3.47
C GLY A 83 -0.82 -4.32 4.26
N PHE A 84 -1.99 -4.45 3.62
CA PHE A 84 -3.17 -4.99 4.29
C PHE A 84 -3.01 -6.44 4.77
N LEU A 85 -2.17 -7.22 4.09
CA LEU A 85 -1.93 -8.63 4.41
C LEU A 85 -0.78 -8.84 5.42
N GLY A 86 -0.19 -7.77 5.97
CA GLY A 86 0.92 -7.84 6.92
C GLY A 86 2.27 -8.21 6.27
N HIS A 87 2.42 -7.99 4.96
CA HIS A 87 3.66 -8.16 4.22
C HIS A 87 4.45 -6.84 4.11
N ASP A 88 4.60 -6.14 5.24
CA ASP A 88 5.08 -4.75 5.31
C ASP A 88 6.43 -4.52 4.63
N LYS A 89 7.39 -5.43 4.80
CA LYS A 89 8.72 -5.31 4.17
C LYS A 89 8.61 -5.33 2.64
N PHE A 90 7.75 -6.18 2.10
CA PHE A 90 7.53 -6.29 0.66
C PHE A 90 6.75 -5.08 0.13
N ALA A 91 5.69 -4.66 0.84
CA ALA A 91 4.96 -3.44 0.53
C ALA A 91 5.87 -2.20 0.50
N ARG A 92 6.76 -2.06 1.48
CA ARG A 92 7.76 -0.98 1.54
C ARG A 92 8.79 -1.08 0.43
N LEU A 93 9.24 -2.28 0.06
CA LEU A 93 10.13 -2.46 -1.09
C LEU A 93 9.45 -1.92 -2.35
N LEU A 94 8.24 -2.38 -2.64
CA LEU A 94 7.47 -1.94 -3.81
C LEU A 94 7.18 -0.45 -3.81
N GLY A 95 6.80 0.15 -2.68
CA GLY A 95 6.53 1.58 -2.59
C GLY A 95 7.78 2.47 -2.72
N ASN A 96 8.98 1.89 -2.73
CA ASN A 96 10.24 2.60 -2.95
C ASN A 96 10.94 2.13 -4.23
N LEU A 97 10.30 1.33 -5.08
CA LEU A 97 10.80 1.01 -6.41
C LEU A 97 10.28 2.04 -7.41
N ASP A 98 11.14 2.54 -8.27
CA ASP A 98 10.78 3.39 -9.40
C ASP A 98 11.24 2.73 -10.70
N TYR A 99 10.48 2.88 -11.77
CA TYR A 99 10.81 2.32 -13.07
C TYR A 99 11.10 3.45 -14.05
N TYR A 100 12.38 3.66 -14.35
CA TYR A 100 12.87 4.78 -15.15
C TYR A 100 13.97 4.30 -16.11
N GLU A 101 13.90 4.75 -17.38
CA GLU A 101 14.85 4.38 -18.44
C GLU A 101 15.09 2.85 -18.58
N GLU A 102 14.01 2.07 -18.55
CA GLU A 102 14.02 0.60 -18.65
C GLU A 102 14.67 -0.13 -17.45
N GLU A 103 15.02 0.60 -16.38
CA GLU A 103 15.67 0.06 -15.18
C GLU A 103 14.83 0.29 -13.92
N PHE A 104 14.98 -0.62 -12.94
CA PHE A 104 14.39 -0.46 -11.60
C PHE A 104 15.37 0.24 -10.67
N HIS A 105 14.95 1.39 -10.15
CA HIS A 105 15.67 2.20 -9.18
C HIS A 105 15.00 2.04 -7.82
N TYR A 106 15.78 2.06 -6.74
CA TYR A 106 15.21 2.10 -5.39
C TYR A 106 15.36 3.51 -4.84
N VAL A 107 14.26 4.19 -4.53
CA VAL A 107 14.20 5.62 -4.16
C VAL A 107 15.09 5.98 -2.95
N LEU A 108 15.46 5.00 -2.12
CA LEU A 108 16.36 5.19 -0.96
C LEU A 108 17.82 4.77 -1.21
N LEU A 109 18.13 4.19 -2.38
CA LEU A 109 19.49 3.89 -2.81
C LEU A 109 19.83 4.85 -3.94
N ASP A 110 20.88 5.64 -3.79
CA ASP A 110 21.42 6.50 -4.88
C ASP A 110 21.98 5.67 -6.08
N HIS A 111 21.61 4.39 -6.20
CA HIS A 111 22.18 3.40 -7.11
C HIS A 111 21.12 2.37 -7.53
N THR A 112 21.21 1.92 -8.78
CA THR A 112 20.36 0.89 -9.38
C THR A 112 20.48 -0.44 -8.64
N ILE A 113 19.38 -1.22 -8.62
CA ILE A 113 19.43 -2.59 -8.11
C ILE A 113 20.20 -3.43 -9.13
N PRO A 114 21.32 -4.09 -8.75
CA PRO A 114 22.12 -4.84 -9.70
C PRO A 114 21.32 -5.99 -10.29
N VAL A 115 21.27 -6.06 -11.60
CA VAL A 115 20.79 -7.25 -12.33
C VAL A 115 21.93 -8.27 -12.26
N GLU A 116 21.81 -9.26 -11.38
CA GLU A 116 22.74 -10.40 -11.42
C GLU A 116 22.58 -11.16 -12.76
N PRO A 117 23.68 -11.58 -13.40
CA PRO A 117 23.67 -12.29 -14.69
C PRO A 117 23.18 -13.74 -14.59
#